data_AF-V4Q9C3-F1
#
_entry.id   AF-V4Q9C3-F1
#
_cell.length_a   1.000
_cell.length_b   1.000
_cell.length_c   1.000
_cell.angle_alpha   90.00
_cell.angle_beta   90.00
_cell.angle_gamma   90.00
#
_symmetry.space_group_name_H-M   'P 1'
#
loop_
_entity.id
_entity.type
_entity.pdbx_description
1 polymer ?
#
loop_
_entity_poly.entity_id
_entity_poly.type
_entity_poly.pdbx_seq_one_letter_code
_entity_poly.pdbx_strand_id
1 'polypeptide(L)'
;MLIKFDVTNEEGDRLKMQYGQKVASKAFKMAALDAFDLYHKNQELHEVIDSQRTEIRRLRNIIEQARSSAAQLLEKTGQGDLIDG
;
A
#
# COMPACT_ATOMS: atom_id res chain seq x y z
N MET A 1 24.84 -5.62 28.11
CA MET A 1 23.74 -6.38 28.75
C MET A 1 23.21 -7.38 27.73
N LEU A 2 23.30 -8.69 28.01
CA LEU A 2 22.78 -9.74 27.14
C LEU A 2 21.31 -9.98 27.51
N ILE A 3 20.38 -9.51 26.68
CA ILE A 3 18.97 -9.89 26.79
C ILE A 3 18.85 -11.28 26.15
N LYS A 4 18.47 -12.29 26.94
CA LYS A 4 18.15 -13.60 26.42
C LYS A 4 16.73 -13.57 25.89
N PHE A 5 16.58 -13.89 24.61
CA PHE A 5 15.28 -14.17 24.03
C PHE A 5 15.08 -15.69 24.06
N ASP A 6 13.94 -16.13 24.56
CA ASP A 6 13.51 -17.51 24.40
C ASP A 6 13.00 -17.65 22.97
N VAL A 7 13.82 -18.29 22.14
CA VAL A 7 13.50 -18.49 20.73
C VAL A 7 13.44 -19.98 20.46
N THR A 8 12.41 -20.42 19.76
CA THR A 8 12.31 -21.82 19.34
C THR A 8 13.39 -22.14 18.32
N ASN A 9 13.77 -23.42 18.23
CA ASN A 9 14.73 -23.87 17.22
C ASN A 9 14.24 -23.57 15.79
N GLU A 10 12.92 -23.66 15.56
CA GLU A 10 12.29 -23.39 14.27
C GLU A 10 12.45 -21.92 13.84
N GLU A 11 12.23 -20.97 14.75
CA GLU A 11 12.42 -19.54 14.50
C GLU A 11 13.90 -19.22 14.19
N GLY A 12 14.82 -19.83 14.93
CA GLY A 12 16.26 -19.72 14.66
C GLY A 12 16.66 -20.29 13.29
N ASP A 13 16.06 -21.41 12.88
CA ASP A 13 16.30 -22.04 11.59
C ASP A 13 15.76 -21.19 10.43
N ARG A 14 14.55 -20.61 10.57
CA ARG A 14 13.99 -19.68 9.58
C ARG A 14 14.86 -18.46 9.37
N LEU A 15 15.33 -17.83 10.45
CA LEU A 15 16.23 -16.69 10.37
C LEU A 15 17.57 -17.06 9.73
N LYS A 16 18.15 -18.21 10.09
CA LYS A 16 19.38 -18.70 9.45
C LYS A 16 19.22 -18.85 7.95
N MET A 17 18.09 -19.40 7.49
CA MET A 17 17.79 -19.53 6.06
C MET A 17 17.62 -18.17 5.39
N GLN A 18 16.83 -17.27 5.99
CA GLN A 18 16.57 -15.93 5.45
C GLN A 18 17.85 -15.11 5.27
N TYR A 19 18.78 -15.17 6.23
CA TYR A 19 20.01 -14.37 6.22
C TYR A 19 21.26 -15.16 5.77
N GLY A 20 21.09 -16.40 5.31
CA GLY A 20 22.20 -17.26 4.86
C GLY A 20 23.24 -17.58 5.94
N GLN A 21 22.86 -17.57 7.21
CA GLN A 21 23.78 -17.75 8.34
C GLN A 21 23.77 -19.20 8.86
N LYS A 22 24.94 -19.71 9.25
CA LYS A 22 25.07 -21.06 9.85
C LYS A 22 24.70 -21.08 11.35
N VAL A 23 24.76 -19.94 12.02
CA VAL A 23 24.56 -19.81 13.47
C VAL A 23 23.43 -18.82 13.74
N ALA A 24 22.50 -19.21 14.60
CA ALA A 24 21.31 -18.42 14.92
C ALA A 24 21.66 -17.03 15.48
N SER A 25 22.65 -16.92 16.36
CA SER A 25 23.08 -15.63 16.93
C SER A 25 23.53 -14.61 15.88
N LYS A 26 24.19 -15.06 14.79
CA LYS A 26 24.56 -14.19 13.66
C LYS A 26 23.33 -13.78 12.86
N ALA A 27 22.39 -14.70 12.63
CA ALA A 27 21.14 -14.40 11.95
C ALA A 27 20.31 -13.35 12.70
N PHE A 28 20.17 -13.49 14.03
CA PHE A 28 19.49 -12.49 14.87
C PHE A 28 20.17 -11.14 14.86
N LYS A 29 21.52 -11.11 14.86
CA LYS A 29 22.26 -9.85 14.73
C LYS A 29 21.94 -9.16 13.40
N MET A 30 21.94 -9.90 12.29
CA MET A 30 21.62 -9.34 10.97
C MET A 30 20.18 -8.81 10.93
N ALA A 31 19.22 -9.60 11.42
CA ALA A 31 17.83 -9.16 11.49
C ALA A 31 17.62 -7.93 12.36
N ALA A 32 18.33 -7.82 13.48
CA ALA A 32 18.25 -6.65 14.34
C ALA A 32 18.82 -5.38 13.67
N LEU A 33 19.85 -5.52 12.84
CA LEU A 33 20.40 -4.42 12.05
C LEU A 33 19.41 -3.98 10.96
N ASP A 34 18.80 -4.94 10.27
CA ASP A 34 17.87 -4.67 9.17
C ASP A 34 16.50 -4.16 9.65
N ALA A 35 16.12 -4.44 10.90
CA ALA A 35 14.78 -4.13 11.43
C ALA A 35 14.41 -2.65 11.31
N PHE A 36 15.36 -1.75 11.53
CA PHE A 36 15.11 -0.31 11.46
C PHE A 36 14.83 0.16 10.01
N ASP A 37 15.64 -0.31 9.07
CA ASP A 37 15.48 0.00 7.65
C ASP A 37 14.17 -0.59 7.10
N LEU A 38 13.84 -1.81 7.51
CA LEU A 38 12.58 -2.46 7.14
C LEU A 38 11.38 -1.71 7.70
N TYR A 39 11.46 -1.23 8.94
CA TYR A 39 10.40 -0.42 9.56
C TYR A 39 10.17 0.87 8.76
N HIS A 40 11.24 1.60 8.42
CA HIS A 40 11.11 2.82 7.63
C HIS A 40 10.54 2.59 6.24
N LYS A 41 11.01 1.55 5.53
CA LYS A 41 10.44 1.17 4.23
C LYS A 41 8.96 0.82 4.34
N ASN A 42 8.56 0.13 5.40
CA ASN A 42 7.17 -0.24 5.61
C ASN A 42 6.30 1.00 5.85
N GLN A 43 6.78 1.95 6.65
CA GLN A 43 6.10 3.23 6.86
C GLN A 43 5.95 4.02 5.54
N GLU A 44 7.02 4.14 4.76
CA GLU A 44 6.98 4.83 3.46
C GLU A 44 5.97 4.16 2.50
N LEU A 45 5.97 2.83 2.44
CA LEU A 45 5.01 2.08 1.63
C LEU A 45 3.57 2.33 2.08
N HIS A 46 3.31 2.41 3.39
CA HIS A 46 2.00 2.75 3.92
C HIS A 46 1.55 4.15 3.50
N GLU A 47 2.43 5.14 3.61
CA GLU A 47 2.17 6.52 3.18
C GLU A 47 1.85 6.60 1.68
N VAL A 48 2.61 5.88 0.84
CA VAL A 48 2.36 5.78 -0.61
C VAL A 48 0.98 5.15 -0.88
N ILE A 49 0.65 4.04 -0.20
CA ILE A 49 -0.64 3.37 -0.38
C ILE A 49 -1.80 4.30 -0.01
N ASP A 50 -1.69 5.04 1.08
CA ASP A 50 -2.76 5.93 1.54
C ASP A 50 -2.91 7.15 0.63
N SER A 51 -1.80 7.69 0.11
CA SER A 51 -1.81 8.72 -0.92
C SER A 51 -2.52 8.23 -2.19
N GLN A 52 -2.15 7.05 -2.70
CA GLN A 52 -2.78 6.44 -3.87
C GLN A 52 -4.27 6.18 -3.68
N ARG A 53 -4.68 5.70 -2.51
CA ARG A 53 -6.10 5.48 -2.17
C ARG A 53 -6.90 6.77 -2.20
N THR A 54 -6.32 7.85 -1.66
CA THR A 54 -6.94 9.18 -1.67
C THR A 54 -7.11 9.68 -3.10
N GLU A 55 -6.08 9.52 -3.92
CA GLU A 55 -6.11 9.92 -5.33
C GLU A 55 -7.13 9.12 -6.14
N ILE A 56 -7.22 7.81 -5.95
CA ILE A 56 -8.23 6.96 -6.60
C ILE A 56 -9.65 7.43 -6.25
N ARG A 57 -9.91 7.79 -4.99
CA ARG A 57 -11.21 8.33 -4.57
C ARG A 57 -11.51 9.64 -5.28
N ARG A 58 -10.53 10.55 -5.35
CA ARG A 58 -10.66 11.83 -6.06
C ARG A 58 -11.00 11.61 -7.54
N LEU A 59 -10.26 10.75 -8.23
CA LEU A 59 -10.47 10.44 -9.65
C LEU A 59 -11.85 9.81 -9.90
N ARG A 60 -12.31 8.91 -9.03
CA ARG A 60 -13.66 8.34 -9.12
C ARG A 60 -14.74 9.40 -9.02
N ASN A 61 -14.60 10.35 -8.09
CA ASN A 61 -15.55 11.45 -7.96
C ASN A 61 -15.58 12.35 -9.20
N ILE A 62 -14.43 12.63 -9.79
CA ILE A 62 -14.34 13.42 -11.04
C ILE A 62 -15.04 12.70 -12.19
N ILE A 63 -14.83 11.39 -12.34
CA ILE A 63 -15.49 10.59 -13.38
C ILE A 63 -17.01 10.63 -13.20
N GLU A 64 -17.50 10.52 -11.96
CA GLU A 64 -18.94 10.54 -11.68
C GLU A 64 -19.57 11.91 -11.98
N GLN A 65 -18.88 13.00 -11.63
CA GLN A 65 -19.30 14.34 -11.99
C GLN A 65 -19.33 14.53 -13.51
N ALA A 66 -18.30 14.08 -14.22
CA ALA A 66 -18.25 14.17 -15.68
C ALA A 66 -19.41 13.40 -16.34
N ARG A 67 -19.75 12.21 -15.82
CA ARG A 67 -20.92 11.43 -16.27
C ARG A 67 -22.23 12.18 -16.02
N SER A 68 -22.38 12.76 -14.84
CA SER A 68 -23.58 13.54 -14.49
C SER A 68 -23.75 14.76 -15.40
N SER A 69 -22.68 15.52 -15.64
CA SER A 69 -22.70 16.66 -16.56
C SER A 69 -22.98 16.25 -18.01
N ALA A 70 -22.40 15.14 -18.47
CA ALA A 70 -22.68 14.62 -19.80
C ALA A 70 -24.16 14.22 -19.97
N ALA A 71 -24.75 13.57 -18.96
CA ALA A 71 -26.17 13.24 -18.97
C ALA A 71 -27.07 14.48 -19.03
N GLN A 72 -26.75 15.52 -18.25
CA GLN A 72 -27.49 16.79 -18.28
C GLN A 72 -27.39 17.50 -19.63
N LEU A 73 -26.20 17.53 -20.23
CA LEU A 73 -26.00 18.10 -21.56
C LEU A 73 -26.82 17.35 -22.61
N LEU A 74 -26.79 16.01 -22.57
CA LEU A 74 -27.54 15.17 -23.49
C LEU A 74 -29.06 15.42 -23.37
N GLU A 75 -29.58 15.54 -22.14
CA GLU A 75 -30.99 15.84 -21.89
C GLU A 75 -31.38 17.20 -22.49
N LYS A 76 -30.54 18.22 -22.31
CA LYS A 76 -30.79 19.57 -22.84
C LYS A 76 -30.72 19.62 -24.36
N THR A 77 -29.76 18.93 -24.98
CA THR A 77 -29.66 18.87 -26.44
C THR A 77 -30.80 18.07 -27.06
N GLY A 78 -31.21 16.96 -26.43
CA GLY A 78 -32.33 16.15 -26.91
C GLY A 78 -33.69 16.84 -26.79
N GLN A 79 -33.89 17.68 -25.77
CA GLN A 79 -35.10 18.52 -25.66
C GLN A 79 -35.15 19.61 -26.73
N GLY A 80 -34.01 20.21 -27.11
CA GLY A 80 -33.95 21.19 -28.20
C GLY A 80 -34.35 20.58 -29.55
N ASP A 81 -33.84 19.38 -29.85
CA ASP A 81 -34.15 18.65 -31.09
C ASP A 81 -35.65 18.26 -31.19
N LEU A 82 -36.31 18.00 -30.05
CA LEU A 82 -37.75 17.69 -29.99
C LEU A 82 -38.67 18.91 -30.16
N ILE A 83 -38.15 20.14 -29.95
CA ILE A 83 -38.92 21.39 -30.05
C ILE A 83 -38.73 22.04 -31.42
N ASP A 84 -37.56 21.87 -32.05
CA ASP A 84 -37.22 22.46 -33.35
C ASP A 84 -37.42 21.50 -34.55
N GLY A 85 -37.77 20.23 -34.31
CA GLY A 85 -38.10 19.22 -35.34
C GLY A 85 -39.60 19.04 -35.56
#